data_AF-A0A173MD85-F1
#
_entry.id   AF-A0A173MD85-F1
#
_cell.length_a   1.000
_cell.length_b   1.000
_cell.length_c   1.000
_cell.angle_alpha   90.00
_cell.angle_beta   90.00
_cell.angle_gamma   90.00
#
_symmetry.space_group_name_H-M   'P 1'
#
loop_
_entity.id
_entity.type
_entity.pdbx_description
1 polymer ?
#
loop_
_entity_poly.entity_id
_entity_poly.type
_entity_poly.pdbx_seq_one_letter_code
_entity_poly.pdbx_strand_id
1 'polypeptide(L)'
;MAVDDNKDRDKILATVVYATTLFFKEHPGKQVVFTGSTAQRTRLYRMAISVNLVELSTEFHIYGLLKDMESYVILPFQKGLDYFGFLVKRKKV
;
A
#
# COMPACT_ATOMS: atom_id res chain seq x y z
N MET A 1 16.33 -9.38 -22.33
CA MET A 1 15.25 -8.60 -22.96
C MET A 1 14.28 -8.22 -21.86
N ALA A 2 14.28 -6.95 -21.43
CA ALA A 2 13.36 -6.46 -20.40
C ALA A 2 12.10 -5.98 -21.14
N VAL A 3 11.00 -6.74 -21.00
CA VAL A 3 9.70 -6.31 -21.52
C VAL A 3 9.18 -5.22 -20.59
N ASP A 4 8.81 -4.10 -21.18
CA ASP A 4 8.41 -2.86 -20.49
C ASP A 4 6.99 -3.02 -19.91
N ASP A 5 6.88 -3.68 -18.76
CA ASP A 5 5.64 -3.96 -18.01
C ASP A 5 5.09 -2.72 -17.24
N ASN A 6 5.59 -1.52 -17.53
CA ASN A 6 5.19 -0.31 -16.80
C ASN A 6 3.70 0.00 -16.94
N LYS A 7 3.08 -0.30 -18.09
CA LYS A 7 1.63 -0.09 -18.31
C LYS A 7 0.77 -1.01 -17.44
N ASP A 8 1.17 -2.27 -17.28
CA ASP A 8 0.46 -3.23 -16.44
C ASP A 8 0.63 -2.91 -14.96
N ARG A 9 1.80 -2.43 -14.55
CA ARG A 9 2.02 -1.90 -13.20
C ARG A 9 1.05 -0.76 -12.89
N ASP A 10 0.95 0.23 -13.78
CA ASP A 10 0.14 1.42 -13.53
C ASP A 10 -1.35 1.06 -13.43
N LYS A 11 -1.81 0.11 -14.26
CA LYS A 11 -3.17 -0.44 -14.19
C LYS A 11 -3.44 -1.17 -12.86
N ILE A 12 -2.50 -1.99 -12.39
CA ILE A 12 -2.63 -2.70 -11.11
C ILE A 12 -2.73 -1.69 -9.96
N LEU A 13 -1.86 -0.68 -9.93
CA LEU A 13 -1.88 0.37 -8.92
C LEU A 13 -3.19 1.17 -8.93
N ALA A 14 -3.67 1.55 -10.12
CA ALA A 14 -4.94 2.25 -10.27
C ALA A 14 -6.12 1.41 -9.72
N THR A 15 -6.10 0.10 -9.95
CA THR A 15 -7.13 -0.81 -9.46
C THR A 15 -7.12 -0.92 -7.93
N VAL A 16 -5.92 -1.03 -7.32
CA VAL A 16 -5.78 -1.08 -5.85
C VAL A 16 -6.25 0.23 -5.22
N VAL A 17 -5.87 1.38 -5.80
CA VAL A 17 -6.32 2.69 -5.33
C VAL A 17 -7.84 2.81 -5.45
N TYR A 18 -8.41 2.46 -6.61
CA TYR A 18 -9.85 2.52 -6.85
C TYR A 18 -10.63 1.65 -5.84
N ALA A 19 -10.21 0.40 -5.67
CA ALA A 19 -10.86 -0.53 -4.73
C ALA A 19 -10.77 -0.03 -3.28
N THR A 20 -9.61 0.51 -2.88
CA THR A 20 -9.41 1.05 -1.53
C THR A 20 -10.27 2.29 -1.30
N THR A 21 -10.38 3.17 -2.28
CA THR A 21 -11.25 4.36 -2.21
C THR A 21 -12.72 3.98 -2.11
N LEU A 22 -13.18 3.03 -2.94
CA LEU A 22 -14.56 2.54 -2.88
C LEU A 22 -14.89 1.93 -1.52
N PHE A 23 -14.00 1.06 -1.01
CA PHE A 23 -14.16 0.46 0.31
C PHE A 23 -14.31 1.51 1.42
N PHE A 24 -13.48 2.54 1.43
CA PHE A 24 -13.57 3.58 2.46
C PHE A 24 -14.79 4.50 2.33
N LYS A 25 -15.35 4.61 1.12
CA LYS A 25 -16.60 5.34 0.90
C LYS A 25 -17.78 4.60 1.56
N GLU A 26 -17.82 3.28 1.44
CA GLU A 26 -18.89 2.44 2.01
C GLU A 26 -18.66 2.12 3.50
N HIS A 27 -17.40 2.08 3.93
CA HIS A 27 -17.00 1.68 5.28
C HIS A 27 -16.07 2.71 5.92
N PRO A 28 -16.57 3.91 6.24
CA PRO A 28 -15.78 4.95 6.87
C PRO A 28 -15.28 4.50 8.25
N GLY A 29 -14.06 4.87 8.61
CA GLY A 29 -13.42 4.52 9.88
C GLY A 29 -12.82 3.11 9.98
N LYS A 30 -13.01 2.24 8.98
CA LYS A 30 -12.33 0.93 8.91
C LYS A 30 -10.88 1.06 8.47
N GLN A 31 -10.15 -0.06 8.48
CA GLN A 31 -8.77 -0.18 8.03
C GLN A 31 -8.71 -1.17 6.87
N VAL A 32 -7.79 -0.94 5.93
CA VAL A 32 -7.49 -1.86 4.83
C VAL A 32 -6.08 -2.37 5.00
N VAL A 33 -5.92 -3.69 4.97
CA VAL A 33 -4.62 -4.37 4.94
C VAL A 33 -4.46 -5.02 3.58
N PHE A 34 -3.31 -4.81 2.93
CA PHE A 34 -3.04 -5.39 1.62
C PHE A 34 -1.57 -5.76 1.44
N THR A 35 -1.34 -6.78 0.63
CA THR A 35 -0.01 -7.21 0.18
C THR A 35 -0.08 -7.68 -1.26
N GLY A 36 1.07 -7.70 -1.94
CA GLY A 36 1.20 -8.38 -3.22
C GLY A 36 1.19 -9.90 -3.04
N SER A 37 0.55 -10.60 -3.96
CA SER A 37 0.67 -12.05 -4.18
C SER A 37 2.10 -12.51 -4.46
N THR A 38 2.96 -11.58 -4.89
CA THR A 38 4.38 -11.80 -5.16
C THR A 38 5.17 -10.65 -4.53
N ALA A 39 6.42 -10.90 -4.17
CA ALA A 39 7.30 -9.88 -3.61
C ALA A 39 7.49 -8.69 -4.56
N GLN A 40 7.53 -8.94 -5.87
CA GLN A 40 7.60 -7.92 -6.90
C GLN A 40 6.39 -6.98 -6.82
N ARG A 41 5.17 -7.51 -6.68
CA ARG A 41 3.96 -6.69 -6.52
C ARG A 41 3.95 -5.90 -5.22
N THR A 42 4.39 -6.50 -4.11
CA THR A 42 4.53 -5.78 -2.85
C THR A 42 5.52 -4.62 -2.98
N ARG A 43 6.63 -4.82 -3.69
CA ARG A 43 7.58 -3.75 -4.03
C ARG A 43 6.95 -2.68 -4.94
N LEU A 44 6.11 -3.04 -5.91
CA LEU A 44 5.38 -2.06 -6.73
C LEU A 44 4.49 -1.16 -5.86
N TYR A 45 3.74 -1.75 -4.93
CA TYR A 45 2.92 -1.01 -3.97
C TYR A 45 3.78 -0.09 -3.09
N ARG A 46 4.89 -0.60 -2.57
CA ARG A 46 5.85 0.19 -1.80
C ARG A 46 6.34 1.41 -2.57
N MET A 47 6.70 1.24 -3.85
CA MET A 47 7.17 2.34 -4.69
C MET A 47 6.07 3.36 -4.93
N ALA A 48 4.85 2.93 -5.25
CA ALA A 48 3.72 3.82 -5.45
C ALA A 48 3.39 4.65 -4.20
N ILE A 49 3.37 4.01 -3.03
CA ILE A 49 3.20 4.70 -1.74
C ILE A 49 4.35 5.67 -1.50
N SER A 50 5.60 5.27 -1.80
CA SER A 50 6.78 6.13 -1.59
C SER A 50 6.76 7.38 -2.46
N VAL A 51 6.34 7.26 -3.72
CA VAL A 51 6.22 8.39 -4.66
C VAL A 51 5.16 9.39 -4.17
N ASN A 52 4.01 8.88 -3.72
CA ASN A 52 2.85 9.71 -3.35
C ASN A 52 2.72 9.92 -1.83
N LEU A 53 3.77 9.64 -1.04
CA LEU A 53 3.67 9.57 0.41
C LEU A 53 3.14 10.86 1.03
N VAL A 54 3.60 12.01 0.54
CA VAL A 54 3.20 13.33 1.05
C VAL A 54 1.71 13.55 0.84
N GLU A 55 1.22 13.34 -0.38
CA GLU A 55 -0.19 13.49 -0.74
C GLU A 55 -1.08 12.50 0.01
N LEU A 56 -0.75 11.20 -0.04
CA LEU A 56 -1.50 10.16 0.65
C LEU A 56 -1.54 10.39 2.17
N SER A 57 -0.46 10.92 2.76
CA SER A 57 -0.42 11.22 4.19
C SER A 57 -1.33 12.39 4.60
N THR A 58 -1.86 13.19 3.66
CA THR A 58 -2.86 14.22 3.99
C THR A 58 -4.20 13.59 4.37
N GLU A 59 -4.55 12.46 3.75
CA GLU A 59 -5.84 11.78 3.92
C GLU A 59 -5.77 10.50 4.76
N PHE A 60 -4.62 9.82 4.75
CA PHE A 60 -4.46 8.49 5.34
C PHE A 60 -3.35 8.45 6.39
N HIS A 61 -3.54 7.60 7.40
CA HIS A 61 -2.45 7.01 8.15
C HIS A 61 -1.99 5.75 7.42
N ILE A 62 -0.69 5.66 7.13
CA ILE A 62 -0.10 4.58 6.36
C ILE A 62 0.95 3.88 7.22
N TYR A 63 0.83 2.57 7.30
CA TYR A 63 1.71 1.71 8.07
C TYR A 63 2.26 0.60 7.18
N GLY A 64 3.48 0.18 7.47
CA GLY A 64 4.08 -1.01 6.89
C GLY A 64 4.05 -2.18 7.87
N LEU A 65 3.83 -3.37 7.33
CA LEU A 65 3.92 -4.63 8.05
C LEU A 65 5.30 -5.24 7.77
N LEU A 66 6.13 -5.37 8.81
CA LEU A 66 7.34 -6.17 8.77
C LEU A 66 6.99 -7.59 9.19
N LYS A 67 7.54 -8.58 8.50
CA LYS A 67 7.40 -9.99 8.85
C LYS A 67 8.64 -10.44 9.61
N ASP A 68 8.44 -10.92 10.81
CA ASP A 68 9.43 -11.67 11.58
C ASP A 68 9.13 -13.17 11.51
N MET A 69 9.99 -14.03 12.06
CA MET A 69 9.86 -15.49 11.96
C MET A 69 8.52 -16.03 12.48
N GLU A 70 7.95 -15.40 13.52
CA GLU A 70 6.72 -15.87 14.17
C GLU A 70 5.59 -14.84 14.20
N SER A 71 5.84 -13.59 13.77
CA SER A 71 4.86 -12.51 13.93
C SER A 71 4.98 -11.40 12.88
N TYR A 72 4.02 -10.48 12.90
CA TYR A 72 4.07 -9.23 12.14
C TYR A 72 4.20 -8.04 13.07
N VAL A 73 5.10 -7.13 12.74
CA VAL A 73 5.24 -5.84 13.42
C VAL A 73 4.67 -4.74 12.52
N ILE A 74 3.77 -3.92 13.05
CA ILE A 74 3.16 -2.80 12.34
C ILE A 74 3.81 -1.51 12.79
N LEU A 75 4.36 -0.76 11.84
CA LEU A 75 5.06 0.51 12.10
C LEU A 75 4.57 1.58 11.13
N PRO A 76 4.64 2.88 11.46
CA PRO A 76 4.43 3.94 10.49
C PRO A 76 5.29 3.71 9.24
N PHE A 77 4.72 3.93 8.07
CA PHE A 77 5.43 3.71 6.82
C PHE A 77 6.65 4.65 6.70
N GLN A 78 7.79 4.07 6.35
CA GLN A 78 9.04 4.77 6.10
C GLN A 78 9.61 4.35 4.75
N LYS A 79 10.12 5.33 3.99
CA LYS A 79 10.77 5.04 2.71
C LYS A 79 12.04 4.22 2.96
N GLY A 80 12.36 3.32 2.04
CA GLY A 80 13.59 2.52 2.07
C GLY A 80 13.51 1.20 2.84
N LEU A 81 12.49 0.97 3.66
CA LEU A 81 12.28 -0.32 4.32
C LEU A 81 11.57 -1.31 3.39
N ASP A 82 11.88 -2.60 3.52
CA ASP A 82 11.17 -3.65 2.78
C ASP A 82 10.05 -4.23 3.64
N TYR A 83 8.82 -4.11 3.14
CA TYR A 83 7.62 -4.46 3.89
C TYR A 83 6.99 -5.72 3.30
N PHE A 84 6.43 -6.55 4.17
CA PHE A 84 5.59 -7.67 3.79
C PHE A 84 4.23 -7.22 3.27
N GLY A 85 3.70 -6.11 3.79
CA GLY A 85 2.41 -5.55 3.38
C GLY A 85 2.19 -4.16 3.95
N PHE A 86 1.00 -3.62 3.72
CA PHE A 86 0.63 -2.27 4.11
C PHE A 86 -0.71 -2.27 4.82
N LEU A 87 -0.87 -1.35 5.78
CA LEU A 87 -2.13 -1.03 6.41
C LEU A 87 -2.41 0.45 6.19
N VAL A 88 -3.61 0.76 5.73
CA VAL A 88 -4.08 2.14 5.54
C VAL A 88 -5.38 2.39 6.29
N LYS A 89 -5.50 3.59 6.85
CA LYS A 89 -6.68 4.08 7.56
C LYS A 89 -6.93 5.54 7.22
N ARG A 90 -8.17 5.94 6.92
CA ARG A 90 -8.48 7.37 6.74
C ARG A 90 -8.32 8.15 8.05
N LYS A 91 -7.81 9.38 7.95
CA LYS A 91 -7.64 10.30 9.08
C LYS A 91 -8.96 10.90 9.55
N LYS A 92 -9.84 11.22 8.60
CA LYS A 92 -11.16 11.79 8.83
C LYS A 92 -12.20 10.77 8.38
N VAL A 93 -13.18 10.55 9.25
CA VAL A 93 -14.35 9.67 9.02
C VAL A 93 -15.47 10.55 8.48
#